data_AF-A0A0F9FNA9-F1
#
_entry.id   AF-A0A0F9FNA9-F1
#
_cell.length_a   1.000
_cell.length_b   1.000
_cell.length_c   1.000
_cell.angle_alpha   90.00
_cell.angle_beta   90.00
_cell.angle_gamma   90.00
#
_symmetry.space_group_name_H-M   'P 1'
#
loop_
_entity.id
_entity.type
_entity.pdbx_description
1 polymer ?
#
loop_
_entity_poly.entity_id
_entity_poly.type
_entity_poly.pdbx_seq_one_letter_code
_entity_poly.pdbx_strand_id
1 'polypeptide(L)'
;MSNIIYPPEEIYKPLGLEKKDFEHIILWMLYNNDECEWSSFTKDPLALRLSTLSKYLSLLKGREYVENISRGHYTITPEGKKRYLELSTSREKGRKLSYPPAVIRRRRQYDHWILWMLYNNNHCKWADFLAEPLSINQSSLSKNLNLLKEKNL
;
A
#
# COMPACT_ATOMS: atom_id res chain seq x y z
N MET A 1 -32.09 -2.73 -9.29
CA MET A 1 -30.69 -3.01 -9.67
C MET A 1 -29.84 -2.02 -8.92
N SER A 2 -29.15 -2.46 -7.88
CA SER A 2 -28.24 -1.64 -7.09
C SER A 2 -27.12 -1.17 -8.02
N ASN A 3 -26.93 0.13 -8.15
CA ASN A 3 -25.82 0.69 -8.93
C ASN A 3 -24.53 0.42 -8.16
N ILE A 4 -23.83 -0.65 -8.51
CA ILE A 4 -22.54 -0.99 -7.92
C ILE A 4 -21.52 0.08 -8.31
N ILE A 5 -20.93 0.71 -7.31
CA ILE A 5 -19.81 1.64 -7.46
C ILE A 5 -18.55 0.79 -7.55
N TYR A 6 -17.84 0.89 -8.68
CA TYR A 6 -16.58 0.19 -8.91
C TYR A 6 -15.37 1.05 -8.54
N PRO A 7 -14.26 0.44 -8.12
CA PRO A 7 -13.04 1.16 -7.77
C PRO A 7 -12.48 1.90 -8.99
N PRO A 8 -11.84 3.06 -8.82
CA PRO A 8 -11.07 3.70 -9.88
C PRO A 8 -9.94 2.81 -10.39
N GLU A 9 -9.54 3.00 -11.65
CA GLU A 9 -8.54 2.15 -12.33
C GLU A 9 -7.24 2.01 -11.55
N GLU A 10 -6.79 3.07 -10.89
CA GLU A 10 -5.57 3.12 -10.08
C GLU A 10 -5.56 2.07 -8.95
N ILE A 11 -6.73 1.69 -8.44
CA ILE A 11 -6.84 0.74 -7.33
C ILE A 11 -6.71 -0.70 -7.82
N TYR A 12 -7.29 -1.05 -8.98
CA TYR A 12 -7.34 -2.43 -9.48
C TYR A 12 -6.42 -2.72 -10.69
N LYS A 13 -5.82 -1.69 -11.28
CA LYS A 13 -4.73 -1.74 -12.27
C LYS A 13 -3.53 -0.95 -11.72
N PRO A 14 -2.62 -1.60 -10.98
CA PRO A 14 -1.39 -0.94 -10.53
C PRO A 14 -0.56 -0.48 -11.74
N LEU A 15 0.02 0.72 -11.62
CA LEU A 15 0.95 1.26 -12.62
C LEU A 15 2.31 0.53 -12.49
N GLY A 16 2.76 -0.11 -13.58
CA GLY A 16 4.10 -0.72 -13.65
C GLY A 16 4.20 -2.13 -13.03
N LEU A 17 5.19 -2.34 -12.14
CA LEU A 17 5.57 -3.65 -11.57
C LEU A 17 4.89 -3.98 -10.22
N GLU A 18 4.02 -3.10 -9.72
CA GLU A 18 3.35 -3.33 -8.44
C GLU A 18 2.34 -4.49 -8.54
N LYS A 19 2.33 -5.35 -7.50
CA LYS A 19 1.39 -6.47 -7.43
C LYS A 19 0.00 -5.93 -7.07
N LYS A 20 -1.04 -6.47 -7.72
CA LYS A 20 -2.43 -6.19 -7.37
C LYS A 20 -2.72 -6.59 -5.93
N ASP A 21 -3.20 -5.64 -5.14
CA ASP A 21 -3.68 -5.91 -3.78
C ASP A 21 -5.16 -6.30 -3.81
N PHE A 22 -5.42 -7.60 -3.92
CA PHE A 22 -6.79 -8.12 -3.94
C PHE A 22 -7.53 -7.91 -2.61
N GLU A 23 -6.83 -7.83 -1.47
CA GLU A 23 -7.44 -7.54 -0.17
C GLU A 23 -8.02 -6.12 -0.21
N HIS A 24 -7.21 -5.15 -0.64
CA HIS A 24 -7.63 -3.75 -0.75
C HIS A 24 -8.77 -3.57 -1.76
N ILE A 25 -8.70 -4.21 -2.93
CA ILE A 25 -9.76 -4.12 -3.96
C ILE A 25 -11.09 -4.66 -3.44
N ILE A 26 -11.09 -5.82 -2.78
CA ILE A 26 -12.32 -6.45 -2.28
C ILE A 26 -12.93 -5.61 -1.15
N LEU A 27 -12.09 -5.13 -0.22
CA LEU A 27 -12.56 -4.29 0.88
C LEU A 27 -13.05 -2.92 0.39
N TRP A 28 -12.41 -2.33 -0.62
CA TRP A 28 -12.89 -1.09 -1.25
C TRP A 28 -14.29 -1.27 -1.83
N MET A 29 -14.51 -2.36 -2.57
CA MET A 29 -15.82 -2.67 -3.15
C MET A 29 -16.89 -2.78 -2.07
N LEU A 30 -16.62 -3.53 -1.01
CA LEU A 30 -17.58 -3.72 0.08
C LEU A 30 -17.75 -2.49 0.98
N TYR A 31 -16.78 -1.58 1.00
CA TYR A 31 -16.86 -0.33 1.78
C TYR A 31 -17.74 0.72 1.10
N ASN A 32 -17.69 0.80 -0.24
CA ASN A 32 -18.40 1.81 -1.02
C ASN A 32 -19.78 1.33 -1.52
N ASN A 33 -20.15 0.07 -1.23
CA ASN A 33 -21.44 -0.50 -1.59
C ASN A 33 -22.04 -1.18 -0.34
N ASP A 34 -23.36 -1.12 -0.18
CA ASP A 34 -24.04 -1.74 0.97
C ASP A 34 -23.86 -3.27 0.98
N GLU A 35 -23.93 -3.87 -0.21
CA GLU A 35 -23.66 -5.29 -0.45
C GLU A 35 -23.03 -5.47 -1.84
N CYS A 36 -22.18 -6.48 -1.98
CA CYS A 36 -21.66 -6.90 -3.27
C CYS A 36 -21.97 -8.37 -3.53
N GLU A 37 -22.48 -8.63 -4.73
CA GLU A 37 -22.60 -9.99 -5.24
C GLU A 37 -21.24 -10.54 -5.70
N TRP A 38 -21.11 -11.86 -5.70
CA TRP A 38 -20.00 -12.56 -6.34
C TRP A 38 -19.80 -12.10 -7.79
N SER A 39 -20.91 -11.88 -8.50
CA SER A 39 -20.92 -11.47 -9.91
C SER A 39 -20.27 -10.09 -10.11
N SER A 40 -20.39 -9.19 -9.14
CA SER A 40 -19.81 -7.84 -9.15
C SER A 40 -18.28 -7.86 -9.16
N PHE A 41 -17.65 -8.91 -8.63
CA PHE A 41 -16.19 -9.04 -8.62
C PHE A 41 -15.65 -9.73 -9.87
N THR A 42 -16.44 -10.63 -10.45
CA THR A 42 -16.01 -11.49 -11.57
C THR A 42 -16.32 -10.89 -12.95
N LYS A 43 -17.23 -9.93 -13.02
CA LYS A 43 -17.54 -9.19 -14.24
C LYS A 43 -16.63 -7.97 -14.40
N ASP A 44 -16.64 -7.39 -15.61
CA ASP A 44 -15.99 -6.11 -15.86
C ASP A 44 -16.55 -5.03 -14.94
N PRO A 45 -15.71 -4.09 -14.46
CA PRO A 45 -14.32 -3.84 -14.88
C PRO A 45 -13.23 -4.62 -14.11
N LEU A 46 -13.60 -5.37 -13.06
CA LEU A 46 -12.63 -6.04 -12.19
C LEU A 46 -12.11 -7.37 -12.74
N ALA A 47 -13.02 -8.17 -13.33
CA ALA A 47 -12.74 -9.47 -13.94
C ALA A 47 -11.83 -10.38 -13.08
N LEU A 48 -12.08 -10.45 -11.77
CA LEU A 48 -11.26 -11.25 -10.86
C LEU A 48 -11.42 -12.75 -11.17
N ARG A 49 -10.29 -13.49 -11.17
CA ARG A 49 -10.32 -14.95 -11.28
C ARG A 49 -11.07 -15.54 -10.10
N LEU A 50 -11.97 -16.49 -10.38
CA LEU A 50 -12.79 -17.18 -9.38
C LEU A 50 -11.96 -17.78 -8.24
N SER A 51 -10.82 -18.40 -8.57
CA SER A 51 -9.91 -19.00 -7.58
C SER A 51 -9.29 -17.95 -6.66
N THR A 52 -8.92 -16.79 -7.21
CA THR A 52 -8.39 -15.66 -6.44
C THR A 52 -9.46 -15.11 -5.50
N LEU A 53 -10.64 -14.81 -6.02
CA LEU A 53 -11.74 -14.27 -5.22
C LEU A 53 -12.13 -15.22 -4.08
N SER A 54 -12.25 -16.52 -4.37
CA SER A 54 -12.56 -17.55 -3.36
C SER A 54 -11.51 -17.58 -2.24
N LYS A 55 -10.22 -17.57 -2.60
CA LYS A 55 -9.11 -17.56 -1.65
C LYS A 55 -9.17 -16.33 -0.75
N TYR A 56 -9.28 -15.14 -1.32
CA TYR A 56 -9.25 -13.89 -0.55
C TYR A 56 -10.52 -13.69 0.29
N LEU A 57 -11.71 -14.04 -0.21
CA LEU A 57 -12.92 -13.99 0.61
C LEU A 57 -12.87 -14.97 1.77
N SER A 58 -12.31 -16.16 1.58
CA SER A 58 -12.11 -17.12 2.67
C SER A 58 -11.17 -16.57 3.75
N LEU A 59 -10.08 -15.91 3.34
CA LEU A 59 -9.14 -15.26 4.26
C LEU A 59 -9.78 -14.08 5.00
N LEU A 60 -10.51 -13.22 4.29
CA LEU A 60 -11.18 -12.06 4.85
C LEU A 60 -12.27 -12.46 5.84
N LYS A 61 -13.04 -13.51 5.53
CA LYS A 61 -14.02 -14.11 6.44
C LYS A 61 -13.37 -14.68 7.69
N GLY A 62 -12.27 -15.42 7.54
CA GLY A 62 -11.53 -15.98 8.67
C GLY A 62 -10.91 -14.92 9.60
N ARG A 63 -10.77 -13.68 9.13
CA ARG A 63 -10.33 -12.52 9.91
C ARG A 63 -11.48 -11.62 10.38
N GLU A 64 -12.72 -12.05 10.16
CA GLU A 64 -13.93 -11.29 10.51
C GLU A 64 -14.01 -9.92 9.84
N TYR A 65 -13.38 -9.73 8.66
CA TYR A 65 -13.43 -8.47 7.91
C TYR A 65 -14.61 -8.40 6.94
N VAL A 66 -15.11 -9.56 6.52
CA VAL A 66 -16.20 -9.69 5.55
C VAL A 66 -17.11 -10.80 6.05
N GLU A 67 -18.41 -10.60 5.91
CA GLU A 67 -19.42 -11.59 6.23
C GLU A 67 -20.28 -11.92 5.01
N ASN A 68 -21.00 -13.04 5.10
CA ASN A 68 -21.92 -13.48 4.07
C ASN A 68 -23.34 -13.32 4.57
N ILE A 69 -24.08 -12.39 3.98
CA ILE A 69 -25.50 -12.17 4.32
C ILE A 69 -26.35 -13.31 3.74
N SER A 70 -26.09 -13.64 2.48
CA SER A 70 -26.79 -14.71 1.76
C SER A 70 -25.85 -15.35 0.73
N ARG A 71 -26.28 -16.45 0.12
CA ARG A 71 -25.47 -17.17 -0.87
C ARG A 71 -25.02 -16.21 -1.98
N GLY A 72 -23.70 -16.01 -2.09
CA GLY A 72 -23.10 -15.13 -3.09
C GLY A 72 -23.17 -13.62 -2.78
N HIS A 73 -23.72 -13.20 -1.65
CA HIS A 73 -23.78 -11.79 -1.23
C HIS A 73 -22.87 -11.55 -0.02
N TYR A 74 -22.10 -10.47 -0.08
CA TYR A 74 -21.07 -10.16 0.89
C TYR A 74 -21.22 -8.72 1.36
N THR A 75 -20.94 -8.49 2.65
CA THR A 75 -20.84 -7.15 3.22
C THR A 75 -19.61 -7.03 4.11
N ILE A 76 -19.19 -5.80 4.37
CA ILE A 76 -18.03 -5.48 5.20
C ILE A 76 -18.44 -5.33 6.66
N THR A 77 -17.68 -5.94 7.55
CA THR A 77 -17.88 -5.79 9.00
C THR A 77 -17.26 -4.47 9.50
N PRO A 78 -17.57 -4.01 10.73
CA PRO A 78 -16.88 -2.87 11.33
C PRO A 78 -15.34 -3.02 11.36
N GLU A 79 -14.85 -4.23 11.61
CA GLU A 79 -13.43 -4.61 11.61
C GLU A 79 -12.84 -4.51 10.20
N GLY A 80 -13.58 -4.98 9.20
CA GLY A 80 -13.21 -4.82 7.79
C GLY A 80 -13.13 -3.35 7.37
N LYS A 81 -14.05 -2.50 7.86
CA LYS A 81 -14.01 -1.05 7.59
C LYS A 81 -12.75 -0.42 8.17
N LYS A 82 -12.37 -0.76 9.41
CA LYS A 82 -11.10 -0.32 10.02
C LYS A 82 -9.92 -0.75 9.17
N ARG A 83 -9.88 -2.03 8.77
CA ARG A 83 -8.82 -2.58 7.93
C ARG A 83 -8.71 -1.87 6.58
N TYR A 84 -9.84 -1.59 5.94
CA TYR A 84 -9.87 -0.82 4.70
C TYR A 84 -9.27 0.59 4.87
N LEU A 85 -9.63 1.28 5.96
CA LEU A 85 -9.09 2.60 6.26
C LEU A 85 -7.58 2.55 6.53
N GLU A 86 -7.08 1.52 7.22
CA GLU A 86 -5.64 1.29 7.41
C GLU A 86 -4.90 1.09 6.08
N LEU A 87 -5.44 0.24 5.20
CA LEU A 87 -4.87 -0.02 3.87
C LEU A 87 -4.90 1.24 3.00
N SER A 88 -6.00 1.98 3.03
CA SER A 88 -6.18 3.21 2.26
C SER A 88 -5.30 4.34 2.78
N THR A 89 -5.18 4.51 4.10
CA THR A 89 -4.25 5.49 4.71
C THR A 89 -2.79 5.14 4.40
N SER A 90 -2.46 3.84 4.35
CA SER A 90 -1.12 3.38 3.98
C SER A 90 -0.80 3.65 2.51
N ARG A 91 -1.82 3.83 1.65
CA ARG A 91 -1.70 4.10 0.21
C ARG A 91 -1.80 5.59 -0.13
N GLU A 92 -2.68 6.34 0.53
CA GLU A 92 -2.84 7.80 0.40
C GLU A 92 -1.68 8.57 1.03
N LYS A 93 -1.09 8.05 2.11
CA LYS A 93 0.24 8.50 2.52
C LYS A 93 1.25 7.88 1.56
N GLY A 94 1.43 8.51 0.40
CA GLY A 94 2.80 8.68 -0.08
C GLY A 94 3.60 9.12 1.14
N ARG A 95 4.46 8.22 1.66
CA ARG A 95 5.07 8.39 2.99
C ARG A 95 5.64 9.80 3.02
N LYS A 96 5.10 10.66 3.88
CA LYS A 96 5.57 12.04 3.99
C LYS A 96 6.91 12.00 4.72
N LEU A 97 7.94 11.61 3.98
CA LEU A 97 9.29 11.51 4.46
C LEU A 97 9.81 12.94 4.67
N SER A 98 10.33 13.19 5.86
CA SER A 98 11.08 14.39 6.18
C SER A 98 12.45 14.29 5.51
N TYR A 99 12.50 14.68 4.23
CA TYR A 99 13.74 14.74 3.48
C TYR A 99 14.60 15.92 3.95
N PRO A 100 15.94 15.81 3.83
CA PRO A 100 16.83 16.90 4.18
C PRO A 100 16.51 18.18 3.38
N PRO A 101 16.44 19.36 4.04
CA PRO A 101 16.28 20.64 3.37
C PRO A 101 17.32 20.87 2.27
N ALA A 102 16.96 21.65 1.25
CA ALA A 102 17.85 21.93 0.12
C ALA A 102 19.22 22.47 0.55
N VAL A 103 19.28 23.25 1.65
CA VAL A 103 20.51 23.80 2.23
C VAL A 103 21.51 22.70 2.62
N ILE A 104 21.02 21.59 3.17
CA ILE A 104 21.83 20.43 3.57
C ILE A 104 22.19 19.57 2.35
N ARG A 105 21.28 19.51 1.36
CA ARG A 105 21.52 18.81 0.08
C ARG A 105 22.49 19.52 -0.87
N ARG A 106 22.88 20.78 -0.60
CA ARG A 106 23.83 21.52 -1.45
C ARG A 106 25.21 20.87 -1.52
N ARG A 107 25.65 20.22 -0.46
CA ARG A 107 26.91 19.48 -0.41
C ARG A 107 26.61 17.99 -0.47
N ARG A 108 27.33 17.26 -1.32
CA ARG A 108 27.18 15.80 -1.49
C ARG A 108 27.78 15.06 -0.28
N GLN A 109 27.09 15.11 0.86
CA GLN A 109 27.45 14.46 2.12
C GLN A 109 26.43 13.37 2.45
N TYR A 110 26.63 12.18 1.88
CA TYR A 110 25.66 11.10 1.96
C TYR A 110 25.42 10.60 3.39
N ASP A 111 26.45 10.50 4.22
CA ASP A 111 26.32 10.17 5.64
C ASP A 111 25.28 11.06 6.35
N HIS A 112 25.38 12.38 6.15
CA HIS A 112 24.47 13.34 6.79
C HIS A 112 23.05 13.24 6.26
N TRP A 113 22.89 12.98 4.97
CA TRP A 113 21.56 12.78 4.37
C TRP A 113 20.90 11.51 4.91
N ILE A 114 21.68 10.43 5.03
CA ILE A 114 21.23 9.15 5.58
C ILE A 114 20.84 9.31 7.05
N LEU A 115 21.68 9.93 7.86
CA LEU A 115 21.40 10.19 9.27
C LEU A 115 20.16 11.06 9.46
N TRP A 116 19.99 12.12 8.66
CA TRP A 116 18.78 12.95 8.71
C TRP A 116 17.53 12.11 8.42
N MET A 117 17.56 11.29 7.38
CA MET A 117 16.43 10.42 7.02
C MET A 117 16.10 9.45 8.14
N LEU A 118 17.10 8.77 8.70
CA LEU A 118 16.89 7.80 9.77
C LEU A 118 16.43 8.45 11.08
N TYR A 119 16.91 9.66 11.39
CA TYR A 119 16.55 10.37 12.61
C TYR A 119 15.15 10.99 12.54
N ASN A 120 14.77 11.55 11.39
CA ASN A 120 13.52 12.31 11.25
C ASN A 120 12.34 11.47 10.73
N ASN A 121 12.55 10.17 10.47
CA ASN A 121 11.50 9.29 9.95
C ASN A 121 11.48 7.97 10.70
N ASN A 122 10.28 7.51 11.10
CA ASN A 122 10.10 6.28 11.87
C ASN A 122 10.63 5.01 11.18
N HIS A 123 10.62 4.99 9.84
CA HIS A 123 11.14 3.86 9.07
C HIS A 123 11.51 4.30 7.65
N CYS A 124 12.70 3.94 7.17
CA CYS A 124 13.16 4.22 5.80
C CYS A 124 13.34 2.92 5.02
N LYS A 125 12.93 2.92 3.75
CA LYS A 125 13.20 1.85 2.77
C LYS A 125 14.41 2.23 1.93
N TRP A 126 15.08 1.23 1.35
CA TRP A 126 16.21 1.46 0.45
C TRP A 126 15.85 2.39 -0.73
N ALA A 127 14.65 2.20 -1.31
CA ALA A 127 14.14 3.03 -2.40
C ALA A 127 14.01 4.52 -2.04
N ASP A 128 13.75 4.83 -0.76
CA ASP A 128 13.55 6.20 -0.28
C ASP A 128 14.82 7.06 -0.42
N PHE A 129 15.99 6.42 -0.49
CA PHE A 129 17.30 7.09 -0.69
C PHE A 129 17.72 7.17 -2.16
N LEU A 130 17.23 6.25 -3.00
CA LEU A 130 17.55 6.19 -4.42
C LEU A 130 16.70 7.14 -5.26
N ALA A 131 15.50 7.47 -4.79
CA ALA A 131 14.59 8.41 -5.43
C ALA A 131 14.97 9.87 -5.14
N GLU A 132 14.48 10.78 -5.98
CA GLU A 132 14.48 12.20 -5.63
C GLU A 132 13.70 12.40 -4.31
N PRO A 133 14.15 13.30 -3.42
CA PRO A 133 15.15 14.36 -3.62
C PRO A 133 16.62 14.01 -3.31
N LEU A 134 16.93 12.76 -2.95
CA LEU A 134 18.27 12.35 -2.51
C LEU A 134 19.12 11.75 -3.62
N SER A 135 18.53 10.90 -4.47
CA SER A 135 19.17 10.31 -5.65
C SER A 135 20.57 9.72 -5.36
N ILE A 136 20.73 9.07 -4.20
CA ILE A 136 21.97 8.38 -3.83
C ILE A 136 22.05 7.11 -4.66
N ASN A 137 23.18 6.82 -5.31
CA ASN A 137 23.32 5.55 -6.03
C ASN A 137 23.51 4.36 -5.04
N GLN A 138 23.18 3.15 -5.49
CA GLN A 138 23.19 1.95 -4.63
C GLN A 138 24.57 1.68 -4.00
N SER A 139 25.65 1.87 -4.75
CA SER A 139 27.02 1.62 -4.27
C SER A 139 27.45 2.61 -3.18
N SER A 140 27.10 3.89 -3.34
CA SER A 140 27.37 4.93 -2.33
C SER A 140 26.54 4.69 -1.09
N LEU A 141 25.25 4.39 -1.23
CA LEU A 141 24.36 4.13 -0.08
C LEU A 141 24.88 2.97 0.77
N SER A 142 25.24 1.84 0.14
CA SER A 142 25.80 0.67 0.83
C SER A 142 27.10 1.01 1.57
N LYS A 143 28.03 1.70 0.89
CA LYS A 143 29.32 2.10 1.49
C LYS A 143 29.11 3.01 2.70
N ASN A 144 28.27 4.03 2.59
CA ASN A 144 28.04 5.02 3.67
C ASN A 144 27.30 4.37 4.85
N LEU A 145 26.32 3.49 4.61
CA LEU A 145 25.64 2.74 5.69
C LEU A 145 26.60 1.83 6.47
N ASN A 146 27.53 1.16 5.79
CA ASN A 146 28.53 0.33 6.47
C ASN A 146 29.49 1.19 7.31
N LEU A 147 29.94 2.33 6.79
CA LEU A 147 30.76 3.29 7.54
C LEU A 147 30.04 3.84 8.77
N LEU A 148 28.74 4.13 8.67
CA LEU A 148 27.93 4.58 9.82
C LEU A 148 27.81 3.50 10.89
N LYS A 149 27.56 2.24 10.48
CA LYS A 149 27.54 1.09 11.40
C LYS A 149 28.88 0.87 12.10
N GLU A 150 29.99 0.96 11.37
CA GLU A 150 31.34 0.86 11.95
C GLU A 150 31.61 1.95 12.99
N LYS A 151 31.02 3.13 12.80
CA LYS A 151 31.08 4.26 13.74
C LYS A 151 30.08 4.16 14.90
N ASN A 152 29.27 3.10 14.97
CA ASN A 152 28.17 2.93 15.93
C ASN A 152 27.16 4.10 15.92
N LEU A 153 26.83 4.61 14.72
CA LEU A 153 25.83 5.65 14.50
C LEU A 153 24.58 5.12 13.80
#